data_AF-A0A2V6BCU2-F1
#
_entry.id   AF-A0A2V6BCU2-F1
#
_cell.length_a   1.000
_cell.length_b   1.000
_cell.length_c   1.000
_cell.angle_alpha   90.00
_cell.angle_beta   90.00
_cell.angle_gamma   90.00
#
_symmetry.space_group_name_H-M   'P 1'
#
loop_
_entity.id
_entity.type
_entity.pdbx_description
1 polymer ?
#
loop_
_entity_poly.entity_id
_entity_poly.type
_entity_poly.pdbx_seq_one_letter_code
_entity_poly.pdbx_strand_id
1 'polypeptide(L)' 'MAWVYILRGSLGRHYIGSAVDLDARFRQHSRGQTATTKRLGDTLEIVAKKEVTTLGEAREIERL' A
#
# COMPACT_ATOMS: atom_id res chain seq x y z
N MET A 1 -10.74 9.37 8.02
CA MET A 1 -9.28 9.51 7.85
C MET A 1 -8.83 8.48 6.83
N ALA A 2 -7.73 8.72 6.12
CA ALA A 2 -7.21 7.84 5.08
C ALA A 2 -5.68 7.73 5.21
N TRP A 3 -5.09 6.82 4.45
CA TRP A 3 -3.68 6.49 4.53
C TRP A 3 -3.04 6.49 3.15
N VAL A 4 -1.80 6.97 3.10
CA VAL A 4 -0.85 6.68 2.03
C VAL A 4 0.22 5.77 2.60
N TYR A 5 0.58 4.73 1.86
CA TYR A 5 1.54 3.75 2.32
C TYR A 5 2.46 3.29 1.21
N ILE A 6 3.62 2.79 1.62
CA ILE A 6 4.60 2.16 0.75
C ILE A 6 4.79 0.73 1.24
N LEU A 7 4.52 -0.22 0.35
CA LEU A 7 4.89 -1.61 0.53
C LEU A 7 6.23 -1.88 -0.12
N ARG A 8 7.05 -2.71 0.52
CA ARG A 8 8.24 -3.31 -0.08
C ARG A 8 8.04 -4.80 -0.17
N GLY A 9 8.32 -5.33 -1.34
CA GLY A 9 8.35 -6.76 -1.60
C GLY A 9 9.75 -7.35 -1.42
N SER A 10 9.83 -8.67 -1.23
CA SER A 10 11.12 -9.39 -1.15
C SER A 10 12.00 -9.22 -2.39
N LEU A 11 11.41 -8.88 -3.54
CA LEU A 11 12.14 -8.59 -4.78
C LEU A 11 12.70 -7.15 -4.84
N GLY A 12 12.63 -6.39 -3.73
CA GLY A 12 13.13 -5.01 -3.65
C GLY A 12 12.25 -3.98 -4.36
N ARG A 13 11.10 -4.40 -4.90
CA ARG A 13 10.14 -3.51 -5.56
C ARG A 13 9.26 -2.82 -4.53
N HIS A 14 8.96 -1.56 -4.81
CA HIS A 14 8.07 -0.75 -3.99
C HIS A 14 6.71 -0.62 -4.67
N TYR A 15 5.66 -0.60 -3.87
CA TYR A 15 4.30 -0.28 -4.28
C TYR A 15 3.79 0.85 -3.40
N ILE A 16 3.37 1.95 -4.03
CA ILE A 16 2.74 3.07 -3.34
C ILE A 16 1.24 2.93 -3.56
N GLY A 17 0.46 3.15 -2.52
CA GLY A 17 -0.99 3.13 -2.62
C GLY A 17 -1.66 3.97 -1.54
N SER A 18 -2.93 4.25 -1.77
CA SER A 18 -3.81 4.91 -0.81
C SER A 18 -4.96 3.98 -0.38
N ALA A 19 -5.37 4.07 0.88
CA ALA A 19 -6.49 3.30 1.43
C ALA A 19 -7.17 4.01 2.60
N VAL A 20 -8.47 3.80 2.76
CA VAL A 20 -9.20 4.25 3.97
C VAL A 20 -8.90 3.32 5.14
N ASP A 21 -8.89 2.01 4.89
CA ASP A 21 -8.52 0.97 5.85
C ASP A 21 -7.21 0.30 5.40
N LEU A 22 -6.11 0.70 6.04
CA LEU A 22 -4.77 0.21 5.72
C LEU A 22 -4.60 -1.28 6.05
N ASP A 23 -5.13 -1.74 7.17
CA ASP A 23 -4.95 -3.12 7.64
C ASP A 23 -5.73 -4.10 6.78
N ALA A 24 -6.99 -3.77 6.45
CA ALA A 24 -7.77 -4.58 5.51
C ALA A 24 -7.10 -4.64 4.14
N ARG A 25 -6.56 -3.50 3.67
CA ARG A 25 -5.86 -3.43 2.37
C ARG A 25 -4.56 -4.22 2.38
N PHE A 26 -3.78 -4.15 3.46
CA PHE A 26 -2.56 -4.92 3.62
C PHE A 26 -2.85 -6.43 3.65
N ARG A 27 -3.90 -6.87 4.36
CA ARG A 27 -4.34 -8.28 4.34
C ARG A 27 -4.75 -8.74 2.94
N GLN A 28 -5.42 -7.90 2.14
CA GLN A 28 -5.74 -8.23 0.74
C GLN A 28 -4.48 -8.45 -0.10
N HIS A 29 -3.46 -7.60 0.08
CA HIS A 29 -2.18 -7.73 -0.60
C HIS A 29 -1.40 -8.97 -0.15
N SER A 30 -1.30 -9.20 1.16
CA SER A 30 -0.61 -10.36 1.75
C SER A 30 -1.23 -11.70 1.33
N ARG A 31 -2.55 -11.75 1.11
CA ARG A 31 -3.25 -12.96 0.62
C ARG A 31 -3.08 -13.19 -0.89
N GLY A 32 -2.35 -12.34 -1.60
CA GLY A 32 -2.13 -12.47 -3.04
C GLY A 32 -3.40 -12.28 -3.89
N GLN A 33 -4.45 -11.66 -3.33
CA GLN A 33 -5.72 -11.45 -4.04
C GLN A 33 -5.63 -10.42 -5.17
N THR A 34 -4.58 -9.59 -5.20
CA THR A 34 -4.35 -8.60 -6.26
C THR A 34 -3.17 -9.01 -7.15
N ALA A 35 -3.43 -9.17 -8.46
CA ALA A 35 -2.43 -9.56 -9.45
C ALA A 35 -1.20 -8.64 -9.51
N THR A 36 -1.36 -7.36 -9.12
CA THR A 36 -0.31 -6.36 -9.05
C THR A 36 0.70 -6.59 -7.92
N THR A 37 0.31 -7.24 -6.82
CA THR A 37 1.19 -7.52 -5.67
C THR A 37 1.90 -8.86 -5.74
N LYS A 38 1.45 -9.80 -6.57
CA LYS A 38 2.20 -11.04 -6.88
C LYS A 38 3.61 -10.76 -7.42
N ARG A 39 3.81 -9.63 -8.10
CA ARG A 39 5.10 -9.22 -8.65
C ARG A 39 6.06 -8.61 -7.62
N LEU A 40 5.59 -8.36 -6.39
CA LEU A 40 6.44 -7.85 -5.31
C LEU A 40 7.18 -9.00 -4.57
N GLY A 41 6.70 -10.24 -4.70
CA GLY A 41 7.26 -11.41 -4.04
C GLY A 41 6.35 -11.91 -2.90
N ASP A 42 6.74 -13.03 -2.28
CA ASP A 42 5.90 -13.72 -1.28
C ASP A 42 5.81 -12.97 0.07
N THR A 43 6.77 -12.08 0.34
CA THR A 43 6.78 -11.28 1.56
C THR A 43 6.55 -9.82 1.22
N LEU A 44 5.56 -9.23 1.90
CA LEU A 44 5.22 -7.82 1.82
C LEU A 44 5.36 -7.20 3.21
N GLU A 45 6.05 -6.07 3.27
CA GLU A 45 6.19 -5.26 4.47
C GLU A 45 5.75 -3.82 4.19
N ILE A 46 5.17 -3.17 5.20
CA ILE A 46 4.90 -1.72 5.15
C ILE A 46 6.18 -1.01 5.60
N VAL A 47 6.86 -0.34 4.68
CA VAL A 47 8.09 0.40 4.99
C VAL A 47 7.83 1.86 5.37
N ALA A 48 6.70 2.41 4.92
CA ALA A 48 6.25 3.75 5.30
C ALA A 48 4.74 3.83 5.24
N LYS A 49 4.16 4.64 6.13
CA LYS A 49 2.74 5.02 6.10
C LYS A 49 2.55 6.41 6.66
N LYS A 50 1.59 7.14 6.11
CA LYS A 50 1.19 8.47 6.53
C LYS A 50 -0.33 8.54 6.60
N GLU A 51 -0.85 8.99 7.74
CA GLU A 51 -2.27 9.27 7.90
C GLU A 51 -2.58 10.67 7.36
N VAL A 52 -3.73 10.78 6.72
CA VAL A 52 -4.26 12.00 6.12
C VAL A 52 -5.76 12.12 6.37
N THR A 53 -6.28 13.33 6.18
CA THR A 53 -7.65 13.64 6.57
C THR A 53 -8.65 13.00 5.61
N THR A 54 -8.33 13.01 4.31
CA THR A 54 -9.22 12.53 3.25
C THR A 54 -8.51 11.59 2.27
N LEU A 55 -9.29 10.73 1.60
CA LEU A 55 -8.77 9.88 0.53
C LEU A 55 -8.30 10.69 -0.69
N GLY A 56 -8.86 11.89 -0.91
CA GLY A 56 -8.43 12.80 -1.97
C GLY A 56 -6.99 13.24 -1.75
N GLU A 57 -6.69 13.74 -0.55
CA GLU A 57 -5.34 14.11 -0.12
C GLU A 57 -4.36 12.92 -0.23
N ALA A 58 -4.81 11.71 0.15
CA ALA A 58 -4.01 10.51 0.02
C ALA A 58 -3.61 10.23 -1.45
N ARG A 59 -4.55 10.39 -2.38
CA ARG A 59 -4.33 10.18 -3.82
C ARG A 59 -3.48 11.26 -4.47
N GLU A 60 -3.53 12.50 -3.96
CA GLU A 60 -2.63 13.56 -4.41
C GLU A 60 -1.19 13.23 -4.03
N ILE A 61 -0.95 12.84 -2.78
CA ILE A 61 0.38 12.43 -2.30
C ILE A 61 0.90 11.18 -3.04
N GLU A 62 0.02 10.24 -3.39
CA GLU A 62 0.38 9.05 -4.18
C GLU A 62 0.88 9.40 -5.59
N ARG A 63 0.48 10.54 -6.15
CA ARG A 63 0.78 10.95 -7.53
C ARG A 63 1.94 11.95 -7.66
N LEU A 64 2.47 12.45 -6.55
CA LEU A 64 3.66 13.32 -6.51
C LEU A 64 4.92 12.52 -6.86
#